data_AF-A0A3D4TRI2-F1
#
_entry.id   AF-A0A3D4TRI2-F1
#
_cell.length_a   1.000
_cell.length_b   1.000
_cell.length_c   1.000
_cell.angle_alpha   90.00
_cell.angle_beta   90.00
_cell.angle_gamma   90.00
#
_symmetry.space_group_name_H-M   'P 1'
#
loop_
_entity.id
_entity.type
_entity.pdbx_description
1 polymer ?
#
loop_
_entity_poly.entity_id
_entity_poly.type
_entity_poly.pdbx_seq_one_letter_code
_entity_poly.pdbx_strand_id
1 'polypeptide(L)'
;MSHARPREDTLLFERASAWVARLEAPDCTPGERETFEDWLAEDPAHVTAWIQAETLFQQGEELAADPWLRTAAARAARPAQRRWL
;
A
#
# COMPACT_ATOMS: atom_id res chain seq x y z
N MET A 1 -18.03 12.62 -19.87
CA MET A 1 -17.53 11.77 -18.78
C MET A 1 -16.47 10.89 -19.39
N SER A 2 -15.20 11.29 -19.29
CA SER A 2 -14.09 10.52 -19.88
C SER A 2 -13.89 9.26 -19.05
N HIS A 3 -14.07 8.10 -19.66
CA HIS A 3 -13.54 6.87 -19.09
C HIS A 3 -12.02 7.00 -19.12
N ALA A 4 -11.41 7.24 -17.96
CA ALA A 4 -9.97 7.08 -17.81
C ALA A 4 -9.60 5.70 -18.38
N ARG A 5 -8.55 5.67 -19.19
CA ARG A 5 -8.14 4.44 -19.85
C ARG A 5 -7.64 3.49 -18.76
N PRO A 6 -7.88 2.17 -18.82
CA PRO A 6 -7.45 1.25 -17.75
C PRO A 6 -5.97 1.33 -17.36
N ARG A 7 -5.12 1.75 -18.32
CA ARG A 7 -3.69 2.03 -18.08
C ARG A 7 -3.46 3.26 -17.20
N GLU A 8 -4.22 4.34 -17.40
CA GLU A 8 -4.14 5.57 -16.62
C GLU A 8 -4.59 5.30 -15.18
N ASP A 9 -5.68 4.54 -15.00
CA ASP A 9 -6.14 4.11 -13.68
C ASP A 9 -5.09 3.29 -12.94
N THR A 10 -4.39 2.39 -13.66
CA THR A 10 -3.30 1.59 -13.09
C THR A 10 -2.15 2.49 -12.63
N LEU A 11 -1.74 3.47 -13.44
CA LEU A 11 -0.67 4.40 -13.09
C LEU A 11 -1.05 5.31 -11.91
N LEU A 12 -2.31 5.74 -11.84
CA LEU A 12 -2.83 6.50 -10.69
C LEU A 12 -2.80 5.67 -9.42
N PHE A 13 -3.22 4.41 -9.50
CA PHE A 13 -3.18 3.48 -8.37
C PHE A 13 -1.74 3.19 -7.92
N GLU A 14 -0.80 3.01 -8.84
CA GLU A 14 0.62 2.84 -8.52
C GLU A 14 1.19 4.07 -7.81
N ARG A 15 0.89 5.28 -8.32
CA ARG A 15 1.33 6.54 -7.68
C ARG A 15 0.71 6.73 -6.30
N ALA A 16 -0.58 6.43 -6.15
CA ALA A 16 -1.27 6.44 -4.88
C ALA A 16 -0.63 5.47 -3.86
N SER A 17 -0.29 4.26 -4.31
CA SER A 17 0.39 3.25 -3.49
C SER A 17 1.78 3.71 -3.02
N ALA A 18 2.52 4.41 -3.90
CA ALA A 18 3.80 5.00 -3.54
C ALA A 18 3.65 6.10 -2.46
N TRP A 19 2.58 6.90 -2.52
CA TRP A 19 2.29 7.90 -1.49
C TRP A 19 1.93 7.27 -0.14
N VAL A 20 1.13 6.19 -0.14
CA VAL A 20 0.84 5.43 1.09
C VAL A 20 2.15 4.97 1.75
N ALA A 21 3.04 4.33 0.99
CA ALA A 21 4.33 3.89 1.51
C ALA A 21 5.20 5.07 2.02
N ARG A 22 5.17 6.22 1.35
CA ARG A 22 5.95 7.40 1.77
C ARG A 22 5.44 8.01 3.07
N LEU A 23 4.12 8.05 3.27
CA LEU A 23 3.47 8.61 4.46
C LEU A 23 3.66 7.73 5.71
N GLU A 24 3.70 6.41 5.52
CA GLU A 24 3.98 5.44 6.59
C GLU A 24 5.46 5.38 7.01
N ALA A 25 6.36 5.91 6.17
CA ALA A 25 7.78 5.94 6.48
C ALA A 25 8.06 6.87 7.68
N PRO A 26 8.91 6.44 8.64
CA PRO A 26 9.16 7.19 9.87
C PRO A 26 9.89 8.52 9.66
N ASP A 27 10.49 8.72 8.49
CA ASP A 27 11.23 9.92 8.08
C ASP A 27 10.43 10.79 7.09
N CYS A 28 9.11 10.59 7.00
CA CYS A 28 8.24 11.45 6.20
C CYS A 28 8.27 12.89 6.71
N THR A 29 8.72 13.81 5.86
CA THR A 29 8.89 15.22 6.21
C THR A 29 7.60 16.02 6.00
N PRO A 30 7.45 17.18 6.66
CA PRO A 30 6.32 18.07 6.40
C PRO A 30 6.21 18.52 4.93
N GLY A 31 7.33 18.75 4.24
CA GLY A 31 7.31 19.18 2.83
C GLY A 31 6.82 18.09 1.87
N GLU A 32 7.03 16.82 2.21
CA GLU A 32 6.47 15.71 1.42
C GLU A 32 4.97 15.53 1.66
N ARG A 33 4.49 15.85 2.86
CA ARG A 33 3.05 15.91 3.13
C ARG A 33 2.38 17.04 2.37
N GLU A 34 3.00 18.21 2.30
CA GLU A 34 2.52 19.32 1.46
C GLU A 34 2.49 18.92 -0.02
N THR A 35 3.55 18.28 -0.53
CA THR A 35 3.59 17.78 -1.92
C THR A 35 2.50 16.74 -2.19
N PHE A 36 2.18 15.91 -1.20
CA PHE A 36 1.08 14.95 -1.27
C PHE A 36 -0.28 15.65 -1.30
N GLU A 37 -0.50 16.64 -0.44
CA GLU A 37 -1.73 17.44 -0.40
C GLU A 37 -1.94 18.20 -1.71
N ASP A 38 -0.88 18.79 -2.28
CA ASP A 38 -0.90 19.42 -3.61
C ASP A 38 -1.32 18.40 -4.68
N TRP A 39 -0.73 17.21 -4.67
CA TRP A 39 -1.11 16.16 -5.61
C TRP A 39 -2.58 15.75 -5.46
N LEU A 40 -3.12 15.66 -4.24
CA LEU A 40 -4.55 15.39 -4.04
C LEU A 40 -5.45 16.52 -4.58
N ALA A 41 -4.99 17.77 -4.48
CA ALA A 41 -5.75 18.93 -4.93
C ALA A 41 -5.80 19.09 -6.46
N GLU A 42 -4.84 18.51 -7.18
CA GLU A 42 -4.75 18.60 -8.65
C GLU A 42 -5.93 17.96 -9.39
N ASP A 43 -6.42 16.79 -8.94
CA ASP A 43 -7.49 16.04 -9.61
C ASP A 43 -8.27 15.16 -8.60
N PRO A 44 -9.62 15.23 -8.56
CA PRO A 44 -10.44 14.31 -7.77
C PRO A 44 -10.19 12.81 -8.02
N ALA A 45 -9.67 12.44 -9.20
CA ALA A 45 -9.26 11.07 -9.51
C ALA A 45 -8.08 10.60 -8.62
N HIS A 46 -7.19 11.52 -8.22
CA HIS A 46 -6.08 11.24 -7.30
C HIS A 46 -6.59 10.84 -5.92
N VAL A 47 -7.61 11.56 -5.41
CA VAL A 47 -8.27 11.25 -4.13
C VAL A 47 -8.89 9.85 -4.18
N THR A 48 -9.55 9.51 -5.28
CA THR A 48 -10.17 8.19 -5.45
C THR A 48 -9.12 7.08 -5.47
N ALA A 49 -8.04 7.26 -6.22
CA ALA A 49 -6.94 6.29 -6.28
C ALA A 49 -6.22 6.13 -4.93
N TRP A 50 -6.04 7.24 -4.19
CA TRP A 50 -5.45 7.23 -2.85
C TRP A 50 -6.30 6.46 -1.85
N ILE A 51 -7.62 6.72 -1.78
CA ILE A 51 -8.52 5.98 -0.90
C ILE A 51 -8.48 4.47 -1.19
N GLN A 52 -8.42 4.08 -2.47
CA GLN A 52 -8.30 2.67 -2.85
C GLN A 52 -6.99 2.04 -2.38
N ALA A 53 -5.86 2.73 -2.59
CA ALA A 53 -4.55 2.25 -2.16
C ALA A 53 -4.43 2.17 -0.63
N GLU A 54 -4.90 3.20 0.08
CA GLU A 54 -4.92 3.24 1.55
C GLU A 54 -5.80 2.12 2.12
N THR A 55 -7.01 1.93 1.57
CA THR A 55 -7.91 0.85 2.00
C THR A 55 -7.23 -0.52 1.86
N LEU A 56 -6.57 -0.77 0.72
CA LEU A 56 -5.85 -2.03 0.51
C LEU A 56 -4.70 -2.20 1.51
N PHE A 57 -3.95 -1.13 1.77
CA PHE A 57 -2.86 -1.14 2.73
C PHE A 57 -3.36 -1.45 4.16
N GLN A 58 -4.43 -0.79 4.61
CA GLN A 58 -5.01 -1.02 5.93
C GLN A 58 -5.55 -2.46 6.09
N GLN A 59 -6.23 -2.99 5.06
CA GLN A 59 -6.64 -4.39 5.04
C GLN A 59 -5.45 -5.35 5.12
N GLY A 60 -4.34 -5.02 4.46
CA GLY A 60 -3.08 -5.76 4.54
C GLY A 60 -2.48 -5.75 5.94
N GLU A 61 -2.46 -4.60 6.60
CA GLU A 61 -1.97 -4.45 7.97
C GLU A 61 -2.85 -5.21 8.98
N GLU A 62 -4.17 -5.12 8.85
CA GLU A 62 -5.10 -5.92 9.67
C GLU A 62 -4.86 -7.41 9.51
N LEU A 63 -4.67 -7.87 8.27
CA LEU A 63 -4.36 -9.26 7.95
C LEU A 63 -2.99 -9.68 8.53
N ALA A 64 -1.99 -8.81 8.43
CA ALA A 64 -0.66 -9.04 8.98
C ALA A 64 -0.65 -9.05 10.51
N ALA A 65 -1.58 -8.35 11.15
CA ALA A 65 -1.75 -8.34 12.60
C ALA A 65 -2.50 -9.58 13.12
N ASP A 66 -3.27 -10.29 12.29
CA ASP A 66 -4.03 -11.48 12.68
C ASP A 66 -3.11 -12.58 13.27
N PRO A 67 -3.25 -12.94 14.56
CA PRO A 67 -2.42 -13.96 15.20
C PRO A 67 -2.45 -15.32 14.50
N TRP A 68 -3.59 -15.70 13.93
CA TRP A 68 -3.74 -16.98 13.25
C TRP A 68 -2.94 -17.01 11.95
N LEU A 69 -3.02 -15.95 11.15
CA LEU A 69 -2.27 -15.83 9.91
C LEU A 69 -0.78 -15.69 10.15
N ARG A 70 -0.37 -14.90 11.14
CA ARG A 70 1.05 -14.80 11.55
C ARG A 70 1.62 -16.16 11.94
N THR A 71 0.86 -16.94 12.71
CA THR A 71 1.27 -18.29 13.12
C THR A 71 1.35 -19.25 11.94
N ALA A 72 0.37 -19.21 11.02
CA ALA A 72 0.36 -20.04 9.83
C ALA A 72 1.55 -19.71 8.89
N ALA A 73 1.80 -18.43 8.62
CA ALA A 73 2.93 -17.97 7.83
C ALA A 73 4.27 -18.37 8.45
N ALA A 74 4.42 -18.20 9.78
CA ALA A 74 5.62 -18.61 10.50
C ALA A 74 5.88 -20.12 10.40
N ARG A 75 4.84 -20.96 10.38
CA ARG A 75 4.97 -22.41 10.16
C ARG A 75 5.41 -22.74 8.74
N ALA A 76 4.81 -22.09 7.74
CA ALA A 76 5.15 -22.30 6.34
C ALA A 76 6.59 -21.87 6.00
N ALA A 77 7.09 -20.82 6.64
CA ALA A 77 8.45 -20.31 6.45
C ALA A 77 9.53 -21.16 7.12
N ARG A 78 9.19 -22.18 7.93
CA ARG A 78 10.21 -23.02 8.59
C ARG A 78 10.88 -23.89 7.52
N PRO A 79 12.21 -23.77 7.32
CA PRO A 79 12.90 -24.66 6.40
C PRO A 79 12.74 -26.10 6.92
N ALA A 80 12.41 -27.02 6.01
CA ALA A 80 12.43 -28.44 6.32
C ALA A 80 13.85 -28.78 6.79
N GLN A 81 14.02 -29.05 8.09
CA GLN A 81 15.29 -29.47 8.65
C GLN A 81 15.70 -30.74 7.90
N ARG A 82 16.59 -30.58 6.92
CA ARG A 82 17.28 -31.70 6.29
C ARG A 82 18.15 -32.29 7.38
N ARG A 83 17.60 -33.32 8.03
CA ARG A 83 18.27 -34.16 9.00
C ARG A 83 19.36 -34.90 8.24
N TRP A 84 20.57 -34.34 8.24
CA TRP A 84 21.76 -35.04 7.79
C TRP A 84 21.96 -36.23 8.74
N LEU A 85 21.83 -37.42 8.17
CA LEU A 85 22.20 -38.70 8.77
C LEU A 85 23.68 -38.97 8.51
#